data_AF-A0A2V2DSX9-F1
#
_entry.id   AF-A0A2V2DSX9-F1
#
_cell.length_a   1.000
_cell.length_b   1.000
_cell.length_c   1.000
_cell.angle_alpha   90.00
_cell.angle_beta   90.00
_cell.angle_gamma   90.00
#
_symmetry.space_group_name_H-M   'P 1'
#
loop_
_entity.id
_entity.type
_entity.pdbx_description
1 polymer ?
#
loop_
_entity_poly.entity_id
_entity_poly.type
_entity_poly.pdbx_seq_one_letter_code
_entity_poly.pdbx_strand_id
1 'polypeptide(L)'
;LFGTALSSIINMFLSSQGQISAVGTIVSAGYGFICGAYMPISQFGAGLQKVVSFLPGTYGTSLIRNHALRGVFAEMQVQGFPAEVIEGIRDSIDCNLYFFGNQVTLSAMYWILGGAVVLLIGVYVLLNILMRRGR
;
A
#
# COMPACT_ATOMS: atom_id res chain seq x y z
N LEU A 1 -7.78 1.78 8.29
CA LEU A 1 -8.41 0.44 8.25
C LEU A 1 -7.41 -0.66 7.94
N PHE A 2 -6.65 -0.61 6.83
CA PHE A 2 -5.63 -1.63 6.55
C PHE A 2 -4.58 -1.77 7.68
N GLY A 3 -3.86 -0.69 8.00
CA GLY A 3 -2.81 -0.73 9.02
C GLY A 3 -3.34 -1.09 10.41
N THR A 4 -4.54 -0.63 10.75
CA THR A 4 -5.21 -1.00 12.01
C THR A 4 -5.56 -2.48 12.05
N ALA A 5 -6.15 -3.05 10.99
CA ALA A 5 -6.48 -4.48 10.94
C ALA A 5 -5.23 -5.37 11.01
N LEU A 6 -4.17 -5.00 10.29
CA LEU A 6 -2.88 -5.69 10.35
C LEU A 6 -2.28 -5.63 11.76
N SER A 7 -2.23 -4.43 12.36
CA SER A 7 -1.72 -4.25 13.73
C SER A 7 -2.55 -5.03 14.75
N SER A 8 -3.88 -5.06 14.61
CA SER A 8 -4.77 -5.82 15.49
C SER A 8 -4.48 -7.32 15.45
N ILE A 9 -4.23 -7.91 14.27
CA ILE A 9 -3.86 -9.34 14.16
C ILE A 9 -2.52 -9.61 14.85
N ILE A 10 -1.52 -8.78 14.59
CA ILE A 10 -0.17 -8.96 15.17
C ILE A 10 -0.23 -8.88 16.69
N ASN A 11 -0.95 -7.88 17.22
CA ASN A 11 -1.07 -7.66 18.65
C ASN A 11 -1.78 -8.80 19.40
N MET A 12 -2.56 -9.65 18.73
CA MET A 12 -3.21 -10.80 19.38
C MET A 12 -2.22 -11.82 19.97
N PHE A 13 -1.00 -11.86 19.44
CA PHE A 13 0.04 -12.80 19.88
C PHE A 13 1.01 -12.18 20.89
N LEU A 14 0.84 -10.90 21.23
CA LEU A 14 1.72 -10.16 22.12
C LEU A 14 1.05 -10.00 23.48
N SER A 15 1.81 -10.23 24.55
CA SER A 15 1.27 -10.25 25.91
C SER A 15 1.73 -9.06 26.77
N SER A 16 2.73 -8.30 26.31
CA SER A 16 3.23 -7.13 27.04
C SER A 16 3.15 -5.85 26.22
N GLN A 17 2.99 -4.73 26.92
CA GLN A 17 2.99 -3.39 26.32
C GLN A 17 4.33 -3.10 25.60
N GLY A 18 5.44 -3.61 26.14
CA GLY A 18 6.76 -3.48 25.53
C GLY A 18 6.86 -4.19 24.17
N GLN A 19 6.31 -5.40 24.05
CA GLN A 19 6.25 -6.13 22.78
C GLN A 19 5.40 -5.39 21.73
N ILE A 20 4.21 -4.92 22.13
CA ILE A 20 3.31 -4.18 21.24
C ILE A 20 3.97 -2.91 20.73
N SER A 21 4.62 -2.14 21.61
CA SER A 21 5.33 -0.91 21.24
C SER A 21 6.50 -1.16 20.28
N ALA A 22 7.32 -2.18 20.57
CA ALA A 22 8.46 -2.54 19.73
C ALA A 22 8.01 -2.98 18.32
N VAL A 23 7.05 -3.89 18.24
CA VAL A 23 6.54 -4.40 16.95
C VAL A 23 5.80 -3.30 16.18
N GLY A 24 4.97 -2.50 16.87
CA GLY A 24 4.29 -1.36 16.26
C GLY A 24 5.26 -0.35 15.66
N THR A 25 6.38 -0.09 16.34
CA THR A 25 7.44 0.81 15.84
C THR A 25 8.11 0.24 14.59
N ILE A 26 8.49 -1.04 14.60
CA ILE A 26 9.12 -1.72 13.44
C ILE A 26 8.18 -1.73 12.25
N VAL A 27 6.92 -2.11 12.44
CA VAL A 27 5.92 -2.16 11.37
C VAL A 27 5.65 -0.74 10.86
N SER A 28 5.47 0.25 11.72
CA SER A 28 5.20 1.64 11.29
C SER A 28 6.37 2.22 10.49
N ALA A 29 7.61 2.09 10.99
CA ALA A 29 8.80 2.61 10.33
C ALA A 29 9.11 1.87 9.03
N GLY A 30 9.01 0.54 9.03
CA GLY A 30 9.27 -0.30 7.86
C GLY A 30 8.20 -0.13 6.79
N TYR A 31 6.91 -0.11 7.16
CA TYR A 31 5.83 -0.14 6.19
C TYR A 31 5.79 1.12 5.33
N GLY A 32 6.04 2.30 5.89
CA GLY A 32 6.10 3.55 5.12
C GLY A 32 7.21 3.56 4.07
N PHE A 33 8.35 2.91 4.36
CA PHE A 33 9.44 2.78 3.39
C PHE A 33 9.08 1.74 2.32
N ILE A 34 8.57 0.59 2.75
CA ILE A 34 8.31 -0.56 1.88
C ILE A 34 7.10 -0.31 0.96
N CYS A 35 6.06 0.41 1.38
CA CYS A 35 4.91 0.74 0.52
C CYS A 35 5.13 1.94 -0.40
N GLY A 36 6.38 2.43 -0.49
CA GLY A 36 6.74 3.55 -1.34
C GLY A 36 6.24 4.90 -0.86
N ALA A 37 5.84 5.06 0.41
CA ALA A 37 5.33 6.34 0.89
C ALA A 37 6.41 7.42 1.01
N TYR A 38 7.63 7.05 1.44
CA TYR A 38 8.76 7.98 1.56
C TYR A 38 9.56 8.17 0.27
N MET A 39 9.67 7.13 -0.56
CA MET A 39 10.41 7.14 -1.81
C MET A 39 9.59 6.42 -2.89
N PRO A 40 9.50 6.95 -4.11
CA PRO A 40 8.82 6.26 -5.18
C PRO A 40 9.42 4.87 -5.45
N ILE A 41 8.56 3.88 -5.66
CA ILE A 41 8.90 2.49 -5.97
C ILE A 41 9.67 2.41 -7.29
N SER A 42 9.37 3.31 -8.24
CA SER A 42 10.15 3.49 -9.47
C SER A 42 11.66 3.65 -9.23
N GLN A 43 12.06 4.16 -8.06
CA GLN A 43 13.47 4.34 -7.67
C GLN A 43 14.09 3.10 -7.01
N PHE A 44 13.29 2.08 -6.70
CA PHE A 44 13.78 0.82 -6.14
C PHE A 44 14.37 -0.07 -7.24
N GLY A 45 15.30 -0.96 -6.86
CA GLY A 45 15.78 -2.00 -7.76
C GLY A 45 14.66 -2.98 -8.14
N ALA A 46 14.74 -3.58 -9.34
CA ALA A 46 13.68 -4.42 -9.92
C ALA A 46 13.21 -5.57 -9.00
N GLY A 47 14.12 -6.15 -8.21
CA GLY A 47 13.76 -7.18 -7.22
C GLY A 47 12.86 -6.64 -6.11
N LEU A 48 13.22 -5.49 -5.54
CA LEU A 48 12.43 -4.86 -4.49
C LEU A 48 11.10 -4.34 -5.02
N GLN A 49 11.07 -3.74 -6.22
CA GLN A 49 9.83 -3.35 -6.89
C GLN A 49 8.83 -4.51 -6.93
N LYS A 50 9.25 -5.69 -7.39
CA LYS A 50 8.39 -6.89 -7.44
C LYS A 50 7.88 -7.30 -6.06
N VAL A 51 8.74 -7.30 -5.04
CA VAL A 51 8.35 -7.67 -3.67
C VAL A 51 7.30 -6.70 -3.13
N VAL A 52 7.52 -5.39 -3.28
CA VAL A 52 6.60 -4.39 -2.73
C VAL A 52 5.29 -4.31 -3.51
N SER A 53 5.26 -4.73 -4.79
CA SER A 53 4.00 -4.85 -5.53
C SER A 53 3.05 -5.89 -4.94
N PHE A 54 3.52 -6.86 -4.16
CA PHE A 54 2.62 -7.80 -3.45
C PHE A 54 1.94 -7.19 -2.22
N LEU A 55 2.38 -6.00 -1.78
CA LEU A 55 1.88 -5.39 -0.57
C LEU A 55 0.67 -4.50 -0.87
N PRO A 56 -0.50 -4.77 -0.28
CA PRO A 56 -1.70 -3.97 -0.53
C PRO A 56 -1.52 -2.47 -0.25
N GLY A 57 -0.68 -2.12 0.72
CA GLY A 57 -0.39 -0.72 1.07
C GLY A 57 0.29 0.08 -0.04
N THR A 58 1.06 -0.56 -0.92
CA THR A 58 1.69 0.06 -2.09
C THR A 58 0.65 0.76 -2.98
N TYR A 59 -0.47 0.07 -3.21
CA TYR A 59 -1.57 0.59 -3.99
C TYR A 59 -2.28 1.74 -3.30
N GLY A 60 -2.35 1.74 -1.97
CA GLY A 60 -2.86 2.87 -1.19
C GLY A 60 -2.07 4.16 -1.41
N THR A 61 -0.73 4.07 -1.41
CA THR A 61 0.15 5.21 -1.70
C THR A 61 -0.08 5.76 -3.10
N SER A 62 -0.12 4.89 -4.11
CA SER A 62 -0.36 5.28 -5.51
C SER A 62 -1.74 5.91 -5.71
N LEU A 63 -2.78 5.37 -5.08
CA LEU A 63 -4.13 5.94 -5.12
C LEU A 63 -4.18 7.36 -4.55
N ILE A 64 -3.50 7.61 -3.42
CA ILE A 64 -3.41 8.95 -2.83
C ILE A 64 -2.71 9.91 -3.79
N ARG A 65 -1.58 9.51 -4.40
CA ARG A 65 -0.85 10.34 -5.36
C ARG A 65 -1.68 10.65 -6.60
N ASN A 66 -2.33 9.63 -7.19
CA ASN A 66 -3.23 9.81 -8.32
C ASN A 66 -4.34 10.81 -8.00
N HIS A 67 -4.94 10.71 -6.81
CA HIS A 67 -6.00 11.61 -6.39
C HIS A 67 -5.49 13.04 -6.20
N ALA A 68 -4.39 13.20 -5.45
CA ALA A 68 -3.82 14.51 -5.12
C ALA A 68 -3.29 15.26 -6.35
N LEU A 69 -2.71 14.53 -7.32
CA LEU A 69 -2.07 15.12 -8.49
C LEU A 69 -2.96 15.17 -9.73
N ARG A 70 -4.19 14.66 -9.68
CA ARG A 70 -5.12 14.64 -10.82
C ARG A 70 -5.28 16.01 -11.47
N GLY A 71 -5.44 17.06 -10.66
CA GLY A 71 -5.59 18.43 -11.16
C GLY A 71 -4.33 18.96 -11.83
N VAL A 72 -3.15 18.63 -11.28
CA VAL A 72 -1.85 19.02 -11.86
C VAL A 72 -1.69 18.40 -13.24
N PHE A 73 -1.96 17.10 -13.39
CA PHE A 73 -1.87 16.44 -14.70
C PHE A 73 -2.88 16.97 -15.70
N ALA A 74 -4.10 17.30 -15.27
CA ALA A 74 -5.09 17.92 -16.14
C ALA A 74 -4.64 19.30 -16.64
N GLU A 75 -4.08 20.13 -15.76
CA GLU A 75 -3.55 21.44 -16.14
C GLU A 75 -2.35 21.32 -17.11
N MET A 76 -1.45 20.36 -16.88
CA MET A 76 -0.33 20.10 -17.80
C MET A 76 -0.82 19.78 -19.22
N GLN A 77 -1.92 19.02 -19.36
CA GLN A 77 -2.52 18.74 -20.66
C GLN A 77 -3.07 20.02 -21.31
N VAL A 78 -3.74 20.87 -20.53
CA VAL A 78 -4.28 22.17 -21.02
C VAL A 78 -3.14 23.10 -21.48
N GLN A 79 -2.01 23.08 -20.78
CA GLN A 79 -0.81 23.86 -21.11
C GLN A 79 -0.01 23.27 -22.30
N GLY A 80 -0.47 22.17 -22.90
CA GLY A 80 0.11 21.59 -24.11
C GLY A 80 1.34 20.70 -23.88
N PHE A 81 1.51 20.14 -22.67
CA PHE A 81 2.57 19.16 -22.44
C PHE A 81 2.32 17.89 -23.27
N PRO A 82 3.35 17.31 -23.92
CA PRO A 82 3.23 16.04 -24.62
C PRO A 82 2.78 14.91 -23.68
N ALA A 83 1.93 14.00 -24.17
CA ALA A 83 1.39 12.91 -23.37
C ALA A 83 2.49 12.01 -22.81
N GLU A 84 3.55 11.79 -23.57
CA GLU A 84 4.71 10.97 -23.18
C GLU A 84 5.45 11.57 -21.98
N VAL A 85 5.51 12.91 -21.89
CA VAL A 85 6.14 13.61 -20.76
C VAL A 85 5.29 13.43 -19.50
N ILE A 86 3.96 13.54 -19.63
CA ILE A 86 3.03 13.35 -18.51
C ILE A 86 3.08 11.91 -18.00
N GLU A 87 3.11 10.92 -18.90
CA GLU A 87 3.23 9.51 -18.53
C GLU A 87 4.58 9.21 -17.87
N GLY A 88 5.69 9.76 -18.38
CA GLY A 88 7.00 9.61 -17.73
C GLY A 88 7.03 10.19 -16.31
N ILE A 89 6.36 11.32 -16.07
CA ILE A 89 6.21 11.87 -14.72
C ILE A 89 5.37 10.93 -13.85
N ARG A 90 4.24 10.44 -14.36
CA ARG A 90 3.36 9.50 -13.63
C ARG A 90 4.09 8.23 -13.23
N ASP A 91 4.91 7.66 -14.12
CA ASP A 91 5.75 6.51 -13.82
C ASP A 91 6.81 6.84 -12.76
N SER A 92 7.44 8.03 -12.84
CA SER A 92 8.52 8.42 -11.92
C SER A 92 8.08 8.59 -10.46
N ILE A 93 6.80 8.89 -10.22
CA ILE A 93 6.25 9.12 -8.87
C ILE A 93 5.22 8.06 -8.45
N ASP A 94 5.16 6.94 -9.15
CA ASP A 94 4.22 5.82 -8.94
C ASP A 94 2.74 6.19 -9.02
N CYS A 95 2.36 7.15 -9.86
CA CYS A 95 0.95 7.25 -10.26
C CYS A 95 0.56 6.06 -11.15
N ASN A 96 1.51 5.55 -11.94
CA ASN A 96 1.38 4.27 -12.61
C ASN A 96 2.18 3.22 -11.84
N LEU A 97 1.53 2.10 -11.51
CA LEU A 97 2.19 0.95 -10.91
C LEU A 97 2.14 -0.23 -11.89
N TYR A 98 3.18 -1.05 -11.88
CA TYR A 98 3.30 -2.22 -12.74
C TYR A 98 3.48 -3.48 -11.91
N PHE A 99 2.69 -4.52 -12.21
CA PHE A 99 2.79 -5.84 -11.61
C PHE A 99 3.23 -6.83 -12.69
N PHE A 100 4.46 -7.34 -12.57
CA PHE A 100 5.08 -8.21 -13.58
C PHE A 100 5.02 -7.63 -15.01
N GLY A 101 5.30 -6.32 -15.13
CA GLY A 101 5.29 -5.60 -16.41
C GLY A 101 3.92 -5.14 -16.89
N ASN A 102 2.83 -5.52 -16.22
CA ASN A 102 1.48 -5.08 -16.57
C ASN A 102 1.06 -3.90 -15.69
N GLN A 103 0.61 -2.82 -16.31
CA GLN A 103 0.09 -1.67 -15.56
C GLN A 103 -1.14 -2.08 -14.75
N VAL A 104 -1.15 -1.75 -13.46
CA VAL A 104 -2.27 -2.00 -12.57
C VAL A 104 -3.25 -0.84 -12.71
N THR A 105 -4.47 -1.12 -13.13
CA THR A 105 -5.51 -0.09 -13.28
C THR A 105 -5.92 0.47 -11.92
N LEU A 106 -6.36 1.74 -11.89
CA LEU A 106 -6.86 2.38 -10.65
C LEU A 106 -7.96 1.55 -9.98
N SER A 107 -8.88 0.99 -10.77
CA SER A 107 -9.94 0.11 -10.25
C SER A 107 -9.35 -1.13 -9.58
N ALA A 108 -8.35 -1.78 -10.19
CA ALA A 108 -7.67 -2.92 -9.58
C ALA A 108 -6.98 -2.52 -8.28
N MET A 109 -6.34 -1.35 -8.21
CA MET A 109 -5.72 -0.85 -6.96
C MET A 109 -6.74 -0.75 -5.82
N TYR A 110 -7.94 -0.21 -6.08
CA TYR A 110 -9.02 -0.14 -5.09
C TYR A 110 -9.48 -1.54 -4.66
N TRP A 111 -9.65 -2.48 -5.60
CA TRP A 111 -10.04 -3.86 -5.29
C TRP A 111 -8.99 -4.60 -4.48
N ILE A 112 -7.70 -4.42 -4.80
CA ILE A 112 -6.60 -5.03 -4.04
C ILE A 112 -6.59 -4.51 -2.61
N LEU A 113 -6.63 -3.18 -2.43
CA LEU A 113 -6.60 -2.57 -1.11
C LEU A 113 -7.85 -2.93 -0.29
N GLY A 114 -9.04 -2.81 -0.90
CA GLY A 114 -10.30 -3.15 -0.26
C GLY A 114 -10.41 -4.64 0.09
N GLY A 115 -10.04 -5.51 -0.85
CA GLY A 115 -10.00 -6.96 -0.65
C GLY A 115 -9.04 -7.36 0.47
N ALA A 116 -7.85 -6.75 0.53
CA ALA A 116 -6.92 -6.98 1.62
C ALA A 116 -7.48 -6.54 2.99
N VAL A 117 -8.16 -5.39 3.06
CA VAL A 117 -8.82 -4.95 4.30
C VAL A 117 -9.89 -5.95 4.75
N VAL A 118 -10.77 -6.37 3.84
CA VAL A 118 -11.83 -7.35 4.14
C VAL A 118 -11.22 -8.67 4.60
N LEU A 119 -10.17 -9.15 3.92
CA LEU A 119 -9.45 -10.38 4.29
C LEU A 119 -8.84 -10.27 5.69
N LEU A 120 -8.11 -9.20 5.99
CA LEU A 120 -7.48 -9.01 7.30
C LEU A 120 -8.53 -8.92 8.42
N ILE A 121 -9.62 -8.20 8.21
CA ILE A 121 -10.72 -8.13 9.19
C ILE A 121 -11.33 -9.53 9.39
N GLY A 122 -11.59 -10.27 8.32
CA GLY A 122 -12.10 -11.64 8.39
C GLY A 122 -11.18 -12.57 9.17
N VAL A 123 -9.87 -12.52 8.90
CA VAL A 123 -8.85 -13.27 9.64
C VAL A 123 -8.83 -12.87 11.11
N TYR A 124 -8.85 -11.58 11.42
CA TYR A 124 -8.88 -11.09 12.80
C TYR A 124 -10.10 -11.63 13.57
N VAL A 125 -11.29 -11.56 12.97
CA VAL A 125 -12.52 -12.07 13.59
C VAL A 125 -12.43 -13.59 13.79
N LEU A 126 -11.97 -14.33 12.78
CA LEU A 126 -11.80 -15.79 12.87
C LEU A 126 -10.84 -16.18 13.99
N LEU A 127 -9.67 -15.55 14.07
CA LEU A 127 -8.69 -15.79 15.12
C LEU A 127 -9.28 -15.55 16.51
N ASN A 128 -10.06 -14.47 16.69
CA ASN A 128 -10.72 -14.19 17.97
C ASN A 128 -11.74 -15.28 18.34
N ILE A 129 -12.52 -15.79 17.37
CA ILE A 129 -13.49 -16.87 17.61
C ILE A 129 -12.77 -18.16 18.01
N LEU A 130 -11.70 -18.52 17.28
CA LEU A 130 -10.95 -19.76 17.54
C LEU A 130 -10.21 -19.72 18.89
N MET A 131 -9.56 -18.59 19.22
CA MET A 131 -8.83 -18.43 20.48
C MET A 131 -9.75 -18.36 21.69
N ARG A 132 -11.00 -17.90 21.54
CA ARG A 132 -12.02 -17.95 22.60
C ARG A 132 -12.56 -19.36 22.85
N ARG A 133 -12.55 -20.24 21.84
CA ARG A 133 -12.99 -21.64 22.00
C ARG A 133 -11.92 -22.56 22.60
N GLY A 134 -10.65 -22.18 22.52
CA GLY A 134 -9.52 -22.93 23.07
C GLY A 134 -9.10 -22.51 24.49
N ARG A 135 -9.76 -21.52 25.09
CA ARG A 135 -9.64 -21.12 26.50
C ARG A 135 -10.91 -21.53 27.24
#